data_AF-A0A2W4MGW9-F1
#
_entry.id   AF-A0A2W4MGW9-F1
#
_cell.length_a   1.000
_cell.length_b   1.000
_cell.length_c   1.000
_cell.angle_alpha   90.00
_cell.angle_beta   90.00
_cell.angle_gamma   90.00
#
_symmetry.space_group_name_H-M   'P 1'
#
loop_
_entity.id
_entity.type
_entity.pdbx_description
1 polymer ?
#
loop_
_entity_poly.entity_id
_entity_poly.type
_entity_poly.pdbx_seq_one_letter_code
_entity_poly.pdbx_strand_id
1 'polypeptide(L)' 'MPPVDPPAHRRRLEVRILDARLGREFPLPQYATDGSAGMDLRACLDAPLTLAPGATALIP' A
#
# COMPACT_ATOMS: atom_id res chain seq x y z
N MET A 1 -5.44 -22.03 19.26
CA MET A 1 -5.10 -20.59 19.24
C MET A 1 -6.24 -19.85 19.92
N PRO A 2 -5.98 -19.00 20.93
CA PRO A 2 -7.00 -18.11 21.45
C PRO A 2 -7.39 -17.09 20.36
N PRO A 3 -8.62 -16.59 20.36
CA PRO A 3 -9.02 -15.49 19.50
C PRO A 3 -8.16 -14.26 19.83
N VAL A 4 -7.47 -13.73 18.83
CA VAL A 4 -6.83 -12.41 18.92
C VAL A 4 -7.95 -11.39 18.80
N ASP A 5 -8.13 -10.56 19.84
CA ASP A 5 -9.05 -9.43 19.76
C ASP A 5 -8.65 -8.53 18.58
N PRO A 6 -9.59 -8.15 17.69
CA PRO A 6 -9.28 -7.26 16.60
C PRO A 6 -8.82 -5.90 17.16
N PRO A 7 -7.82 -5.23 16.55
CA PRO A 7 -7.29 -3.98 17.06
C PRO A 7 -8.41 -2.93 17.19
N ALA A 8 -8.49 -2.33 18.39
CA ALA A 8 -9.62 -1.55 18.90
C ALA A 8 -9.90 -0.20 18.21
N HIS A 9 -9.31 0.09 17.04
CA HIS A 9 -9.58 1.36 16.33
C HIS A 9 -9.22 1.26 14.83
N ARG A 10 -10.20 0.89 13.99
CA ARG A 10 -10.09 1.13 12.54
C ARG A 10 -10.54 2.56 12.25
N ARG A 11 -9.59 3.48 12.04
CA ARG A 11 -9.93 4.83 11.56
C ARG A 11 -10.36 4.75 10.11
N ARG A 12 -11.52 5.36 9.81
CA ARG A 12 -11.90 5.63 8.43
C ARG A 12 -11.04 6.77 7.91
N LEU A 13 -10.45 6.57 6.74
CA LEU A 13 -9.67 7.56 6.02
C LEU A 13 -10.41 7.88 4.73
N GLU A 14 -10.52 9.17 4.42
CA GLU A 14 -10.98 9.59 3.11
C GLU A 14 -9.83 9.48 2.12
N VAL A 15 -10.09 8.80 1.00
CA VAL A 15 -9.08 8.56 -0.03
C VAL A 15 -9.66 8.94 -1.39
N ARG A 16 -8.80 9.45 -2.26
CA ARG A 16 -9.13 9.73 -3.67
C ARG A 16 -8.15 8.99 -4.56
N ILE A 17 -8.68 8.18 -5.46
CA ILE A 17 -7.87 7.50 -6.49
C ILE A 17 -7.44 8.55 -7.51
N LEU A 18 -6.14 8.70 -7.73
CA LEU A 18 -5.55 9.66 -8.68
C LEU A 18 -5.16 9.00 -9.99
N ASP A 19 -4.72 7.73 -9.93
CA ASP A 19 -4.34 6.93 -11.10
C ASP A 19 -5.36 5.81 -11.31
N ALA A 20 -5.89 5.69 -12.53
CA ALA A 20 -6.93 4.73 -12.88
C ALA A 20 -6.48 3.25 -12.82
N ARG A 21 -5.16 2.99 -12.75
CA ARG A 21 -4.60 1.64 -12.62
C ARG A 21 -4.75 1.08 -11.20
N LEU A 22 -4.89 1.95 -10.19
CA LEU A 22 -5.13 1.53 -8.80
C LEU A 22 -6.55 0.96 -8.65
N GLY A 23 -6.63 -0.26 -8.14
CA GLY A 23 -7.84 -1.10 -8.07
C GLY A 23 -8.13 -1.92 -9.33
N ARG A 24 -7.37 -1.75 -10.42
CA ARG A 24 -7.54 -2.49 -11.68
C ARG A 24 -6.34 -3.36 -11.99
N GLU A 25 -5.20 -2.73 -12.25
CA GLU A 25 -3.94 -3.42 -12.55
C GLU A 25 -3.13 -3.63 -11.26
N PHE A 26 -3.15 -2.62 -10.38
CA PHE A 26 -2.53 -2.69 -9.07
C PHE A 26 -3.62 -2.76 -8.01
N PRO A 27 -3.60 -3.73 -7.06
CA PRO A 27 -4.59 -3.75 -6.00
C PRO A 27 -4.41 -2.54 -5.08
N LEU A 28 -5.50 -2.10 -4.45
CA LEU A 28 -5.48 -1.03 -3.47
C LEU A 28 -4.65 -1.45 -2.23
N PRO A 29 -4.05 -0.48 -1.50
CA PRO A 29 -3.36 -0.76 -0.24
C PRO A 29 -4.28 -1.50 0.74
N GLN A 30 -3.81 -2.62 1.25
CA GLN A 30 -4.52 -3.41 2.24
C GLN A 30 -3.53 -3.97 3.27
N TYR A 31 -4.05 -4.31 4.44
CA TYR A 31 -3.33 -5.08 5.44
C TYR A 31 -3.14 -6.51 4.93
N ALA A 32 -1.93 -7.05 5.05
CA ALA A 32 -1.62 -8.40 4.58
C ALA A 32 -2.28 -9.48 5.46
N THR A 33 -2.41 -9.22 6.76
CA THR A 33 -3.04 -10.08 7.76
C THR A 33 -3.83 -9.25 8.77
N ASP A 34 -4.72 -9.88 9.54
CA ASP A 34 -5.52 -9.18 10.55
C ASP A 34 -4.68 -8.50 11.65
N GLY A 35 -3.48 -9.03 11.93
CA GLY A 35 -2.54 -8.49 12.91
C GLY A 35 -1.52 -7.50 12.32
N SER A 36 -1.63 -7.13 11.04
CA SER A 36 -0.67 -6.23 10.40
C SER A 36 -0.83 -4.80 10.93
N ALA A 37 0.29 -4.16 11.29
CA ALA A 37 0.30 -2.78 11.77
C ALA A 37 0.31 -1.74 10.64
N GLY A 38 0.76 -2.11 9.44
CA GLY A 38 0.89 -1.23 8.27
C GLY A 38 0.29 -1.83 7.00
N MET A 39 0.16 -0.99 5.98
CA MET A 39 -0.28 -1.38 4.64
C MET A 39 0.85 -1.14 3.65
N ASP A 40 0.99 -2.04 2.68
CA ASP A 40 1.97 -1.87 1.61
C ASP A 40 1.50 -0.83 0.59
N LEU A 41 2.40 0.07 0.20
CA LEU A 41 2.21 0.98 -0.93
C LEU A 41 2.92 0.43 -2.17
N ARG A 42 2.33 0.65 -3.34
CA ARG A 42 2.85 0.15 -4.62
C ARG A 42 3.33 1.31 -5.47
N ALA A 43 4.49 1.15 -6.10
CA ALA A 43 5.02 2.12 -7.04
C ALA A 43 4.17 2.17 -8.31
N CYS A 44 3.49 3.29 -8.55
CA CYS A 44 2.64 3.46 -9.73
C CYS A 44 3.47 3.97 -10.91
N LEU A 45 4.27 3.08 -11.50
CA LEU A 45 5.20 3.39 -12.59
C LEU A 45 4.72 2.79 -13.92
N ASP A 46 4.96 3.51 -15.00
CA ASP A 46 4.63 3.05 -16.36
C ASP A 46 5.59 1.97 -16.87
N ALA A 47 6.83 1.98 -16.38
CA ALA A 47 7.87 1.03 -16.72
C ALA A 47 8.80 0.79 -15.52
N PRO A 48 9.57 -0.31 -15.50
CA PRO A 48 10.57 -0.55 -14.45
C PRO A 48 11.57 0.60 -14.34
N LEU A 49 11.85 1.04 -13.11
CA LEU A 49 12.88 2.03 -12.80
C LEU A 49 14.11 1.35 -12.20
N THR A 50 15.27 1.47 -12.86
CA THR A 50 16.54 1.00 -12.32
C THR A 50 17.18 2.11 -11.48
N LEU A 51 17.46 1.82 -10.20
CA LEU A 51 18.21 2.71 -9.31
C LEU A 51 19.67 2.27 -9.24
N ALA A 52 20.58 3.19 -9.57
CA ALA A 52 22.01 3.00 -9.35
C ALA A 52 22.35 3.10 -7.85
N PRO A 53 23.49 2.55 -7.38
CA PRO A 53 23.92 2.71 -5.99
C PRO A 53 23.99 4.19 -5.57
N GLY A 54 23.36 4.53 -4.46
CA GLY A 54 23.28 5.90 -3.94
C GLY A 54 22.25 6.81 -4.61
N ALA A 55 21.58 6.35 -5.69
CA ALA A 55 20.51 7.13 -6.33
C ALA A 55 19.25 7.18 -5.45
N THR A 56 18.49 8.27 -5.58
CA THR A 56 17.17 8.45 -4.94
C THR A 56 16.19 8.92 -6.01
N ALA A 57 14.97 8.38 -5.99
CA ALA A 57 13.89 8.78 -6.89
C ALA A 57 12.59 9.00 -6.11
N LEU A 58 11.79 9.97 -6.56
CA LEU A 58 10.45 10.18 -6.05
C LEU A 58 9.48 9.29 -6.82
N ILE A 59 8.72 8.47 -6.11
CA ILE A 59 7.71 7.58 -6.68
C ILE A 59 6.32 8.16 -6.37
N PRO A 60 5.42 8.26 -7.38
CA PRO A 60 4.05 8.72 -7.20
C PRO A 60 3.17 7.69 -6.47
#